data_AF-A0A2M4AV68-F1
#
_entry.id   AF-A0A2M4AV68-F1
#
_cell.length_a   1.000
_cell.length_b   1.000
_cell.length_c   1.000
_cell.angle_alpha   90.00
_cell.angle_beta   90.00
_cell.angle_gamma   90.00
#
_symmetry.space_group_name_H-M   'P 1'
#
loop_
_entity.id
_entity.type
_entity.pdbx_description
1 polymer ?
#
loop_
_entity_poly.entity_id
_entity_poly.type
_entity_poly.pdbx_seq_one_letter_code
_entity_poly.pdbx_strand_id
1 'polypeptide(L)'
;ARRWQRQQRTVLLLAVLALLHLLPAVQSCGPGRGIGGPRRSRKLLPLVFKQHVPNVSENSLSASGMQEGPISRNDSKFRSLETNYNKDIIFKDEEGTGADRVMTQRCKEKLNILAVSVMNQWPGLRLLVTEGWDEDHMHAPESLHYEGRAVDIMTSDKDRSKIGMLARLAVEAGFDWVFYESRNHIHCSVKSDSSQSNHASGCFTGDSTVLTESGTRRRLSELRIGEKVQAIDAAGHTVFSEVMMFMDRDTHQRREFVTIEAEGGATLKVTPAHLVMVWRKERSETRFVFADLVREGDHVLVQVEGDRSNAHGAGPVLEPRRVR
;
A
#
# COMPACT_ATOMS: atom_id res chain seq x y z
N ALA A 1 84.02 22.77 -13.30
CA ALA A 1 82.58 23.11 -13.37
C ALA A 1 81.66 21.88 -13.42
N ARG A 2 81.71 21.02 -14.46
CA ARG A 2 80.71 19.94 -14.67
C ARG A 2 80.70 18.80 -13.63
N ARG A 3 81.86 18.43 -13.06
CA ARG A 3 81.94 17.41 -11.98
C ARG A 3 81.32 17.89 -10.65
N TRP A 4 81.49 19.16 -10.32
CA TRP A 4 80.92 19.79 -9.12
C TRP A 4 79.39 19.86 -9.18
N GLN A 5 78.82 20.22 -10.34
CA GLN A 5 77.36 20.20 -10.55
C GLN A 5 76.78 18.78 -10.48
N ARG A 6 77.51 17.76 -10.96
CA ARG A 6 77.07 16.35 -10.83
C ARG A 6 77.08 15.89 -9.38
N GLN A 7 78.12 16.22 -8.61
CA GLN A 7 78.19 15.91 -7.17
C GLN A 7 77.09 16.60 -6.38
N GLN A 8 76.82 17.89 -6.65
CA GLN A 8 75.71 18.59 -5.99
C GLN A 8 74.35 17.97 -6.30
N ARG A 9 74.11 17.53 -7.55
CA ARG A 9 72.88 16.81 -7.90
C ARG A 9 72.76 15.46 -7.23
N THR A 10 73.87 14.72 -7.08
CA THR A 10 73.84 13.41 -6.39
C THR A 10 73.61 13.58 -4.89
N VAL A 11 74.25 14.57 -4.26
CA VAL A 11 74.02 14.89 -2.84
C VAL A 11 72.58 15.35 -2.62
N LEU A 12 72.03 16.19 -3.50
CA LEU A 12 70.63 16.61 -3.41
C LEU A 12 69.67 15.42 -3.57
N LEU A 13 69.95 14.50 -4.50
CA LEU A 13 69.12 13.31 -4.71
C LEU A 13 69.15 12.38 -3.49
N LEU A 14 70.33 12.19 -2.90
CA LEU A 14 70.52 11.38 -1.70
C LEU A 14 69.85 12.04 -0.48
N ALA A 15 69.90 13.36 -0.37
CA ALA A 15 69.19 14.10 0.68
C ALA A 15 67.66 13.99 0.54
N VAL A 16 67.13 14.07 -0.68
CA VAL A 16 65.69 13.87 -0.95
C VAL A 16 65.25 12.44 -0.66
N LEU A 17 66.05 11.44 -1.03
CA LEU A 17 65.76 10.03 -0.73
C LEU A 17 65.82 9.76 0.79
N ALA A 18 66.79 10.34 1.50
CA ALA A 18 66.86 10.25 2.96
C ALA A 18 65.65 10.93 3.63
N LEU A 19 65.20 12.07 3.10
CA LEU A 19 64.01 12.77 3.60
C LEU A 19 62.71 11.97 3.37
N LEU A 20 62.61 11.25 2.25
CA LEU A 20 61.49 10.35 1.95
C LEU A 20 61.43 9.15 2.89
N HIS A 21 62.57 8.66 3.38
CA HIS A 21 62.63 7.58 4.37
C HIS A 21 62.36 8.03 5.81
N LEU A 22 62.36 9.35 6.07
CA LEU A 22 62.03 9.93 7.38
C LEU A 22 60.53 10.25 7.53
N LEU A 23 59.73 10.09 6.46
CA LEU A 23 58.27 10.18 6.56
C LEU A 23 57.73 8.87 7.16
N PRO A 24 57.09 8.90 8.35
CA PRO A 24 56.51 7.70 8.92
C PRO A 24 55.42 7.19 7.98
N ALA A 25 55.42 5.88 7.73
CA ALA A 25 54.35 5.22 6.99
C ALA A 25 53.06 5.34 7.80
N VAL A 26 52.21 6.31 7.46
CA VAL A 26 50.90 6.47 8.08
C VAL A 26 50.04 5.30 7.61
N GLN A 27 49.79 4.33 8.48
CA GLN A 27 48.78 3.32 8.22
C GLN A 27 47.42 4.00 8.25
N SER A 28 46.84 4.27 7.09
CA SER A 28 45.45 4.68 7.00
C SER A 28 44.59 3.53 7.53
N CYS A 29 43.81 3.76 8.58
CA CYS A 29 42.73 2.87 8.94
C CYS A 29 41.75 2.83 7.74
N GLY A 30 41.72 1.71 7.01
CA GLY A 30 40.65 1.47 6.03
C GLY A 30 39.29 1.53 6.75
N PRO A 31 38.19 1.84 6.04
CA PRO A 31 36.87 1.88 6.65
C PRO A 31 36.63 0.57 7.38
N GLY A 32 36.50 0.65 8.72
CA GLY A 32 36.39 -0.53 9.58
C GLY A 32 35.24 -1.43 9.14
N ARG A 33 35.35 -2.73 9.43
CA ARG A 33 34.22 -3.67 9.28
C ARG A 33 33.00 -3.04 9.94
N GLY A 34 32.03 -2.62 9.12
CA GLY A 34 30.85 -1.91 9.59
C GLY A 34 30.16 -2.68 10.73
N ILE A 35 29.62 -1.94 11.69
CA ILE A 35 28.74 -2.48 12.73
C ILE A 35 27.42 -2.85 12.03
N GLY A 36 27.42 -4.01 11.40
CA GLY A 36 26.33 -4.52 10.59
C GLY A 36 26.54 -6.00 10.41
N GLY A 37 26.17 -6.78 11.43
CA GLY A 37 26.06 -8.23 11.26
C GLY A 37 25.10 -8.56 10.11
N PRO A 38 25.10 -9.81 9.62
CA PRO A 38 24.14 -10.24 8.60
C PRO A 38 22.74 -9.83 9.03
N ARG A 39 21.96 -9.20 8.13
CA ARG A 39 20.54 -8.94 8.39
C ARG A 39 19.93 -10.26 8.84
N ARG A 40 19.47 -10.34 10.09
CA ARG A 40 18.79 -11.54 10.60
C ARG A 40 17.50 -11.68 9.79
N SER A 41 17.47 -12.60 8.83
CA SER A 41 16.22 -13.01 8.22
C SER A 41 15.34 -13.58 9.34
N ARG A 42 14.07 -13.14 9.38
CA ARG A 42 13.10 -13.75 10.29
C ARG A 42 13.02 -15.24 9.95
N LYS A 43 13.10 -16.10 10.96
CA LYS A 43 12.93 -17.54 10.77
C LYS A 43 11.48 -17.80 10.38
N LEU A 44 11.26 -18.37 9.20
CA LEU A 44 9.95 -18.81 8.74
C LEU A 44 9.55 -20.07 9.49
N LEU A 45 8.49 -19.98 10.31
CA LEU A 45 7.95 -21.11 11.05
C LEU A 45 6.75 -21.71 10.29
N PRO A 46 6.83 -22.97 9.83
CA PRO A 46 5.70 -23.65 9.20
C PRO A 46 4.44 -23.60 10.06
N LEU A 47 3.27 -23.50 9.43
CA LEU A 47 2.00 -23.67 10.14
C LEU A 47 1.78 -25.15 10.48
N VAL A 48 1.12 -25.38 11.60
CA VAL A 48 0.70 -26.71 12.05
C VAL A 48 -0.67 -27.05 11.45
N PHE A 49 -0.97 -28.34 11.27
CA PHE A 49 -2.27 -28.79 10.79
C PHE A 49 -3.42 -28.20 11.63
N LYS A 50 -4.47 -27.70 10.96
CA LYS A 50 -5.60 -26.97 11.54
C LYS A 50 -5.26 -25.61 12.19
N GLN A 51 -4.06 -25.09 11.98
CA GLN A 51 -3.73 -23.71 12.35
C GLN A 51 -4.17 -22.75 11.24
N HIS A 52 -4.74 -21.61 11.63
CA HIS A 52 -4.94 -20.46 10.76
C HIS A 52 -4.20 -19.22 11.28
N VAL A 53 -3.83 -18.34 10.35
CA VAL A 53 -3.19 -17.05 10.61
C VAL A 53 -3.90 -15.98 9.79
N PRO A 54 -4.36 -14.87 10.41
CA PRO A 54 -4.38 -14.60 11.85
C PRO A 54 -5.27 -15.59 12.64
N ASN A 55 -5.05 -15.69 13.96
CA ASN A 55 -5.80 -16.59 14.84
C ASN A 55 -7.18 -16.02 15.21
N VAL A 56 -7.98 -15.74 14.18
CA VAL A 56 -9.36 -15.24 14.22
C VAL A 56 -10.14 -15.92 13.09
N SER A 57 -11.46 -15.78 13.08
CA SER A 57 -12.28 -16.30 11.98
C SER A 57 -11.95 -15.60 10.66
N GLU A 58 -12.06 -16.35 9.57
CA GLU A 58 -11.82 -15.87 8.20
C GLU A 58 -12.65 -14.62 7.89
N ASN A 59 -13.95 -14.65 8.20
CA ASN A 59 -14.89 -13.59 7.84
C ASN A 59 -14.81 -12.38 8.81
N SER A 60 -13.84 -12.35 9.73
CA SER A 60 -13.61 -11.21 10.61
C SER A 60 -12.94 -10.04 9.89
N LEU A 61 -13.22 -8.81 10.34
CA LEU A 61 -12.61 -7.60 9.77
C LEU A 61 -11.07 -7.60 9.84
N SER A 62 -10.50 -8.29 10.83
CA SER A 62 -9.05 -8.45 11.00
C SER A 62 -8.41 -9.49 10.07
N ALA A 63 -9.21 -10.27 9.34
CA ALA A 63 -8.79 -11.33 8.41
C ALA A 63 -9.30 -11.01 7.00
N SER A 64 -9.99 -11.93 6.33
CA SER A 64 -10.52 -11.71 4.97
C SER A 64 -11.80 -10.90 4.96
N GLY A 65 -12.54 -10.81 6.06
CA GLY A 65 -13.79 -10.03 6.15
C GLY A 65 -14.99 -10.74 5.53
N MET A 66 -16.20 -10.21 5.76
CA MET A 66 -17.45 -10.87 5.41
C MET A 66 -17.60 -11.10 3.89
N GLN A 67 -18.40 -12.11 3.54
CA GLN A 67 -18.84 -12.32 2.16
C GLN A 67 -19.78 -11.17 1.73
N GLU A 68 -19.64 -10.71 0.49
CA GLU A 68 -20.56 -9.77 -0.16
C GLU A 68 -21.72 -10.47 -0.86
N GLY A 69 -21.54 -11.73 -1.23
CA GLY A 69 -22.51 -12.55 -1.96
C GLY A 69 -21.86 -13.31 -3.12
N PRO A 70 -22.36 -14.52 -3.44
CA PRO A 70 -21.80 -15.37 -4.49
C PRO A 70 -21.89 -14.69 -5.86
N ILE A 71 -20.81 -14.78 -6.64
CA ILE A 71 -20.71 -14.22 -7.98
C ILE A 71 -20.95 -15.36 -8.97
N SER A 72 -21.96 -15.22 -9.82
CA SER A 72 -22.20 -16.14 -10.94
C SER A 72 -21.59 -15.60 -12.23
N ARG A 73 -21.32 -16.46 -13.21
CA ARG A 73 -20.75 -16.07 -14.52
C ARG A 73 -21.54 -15.01 -15.28
N ASN A 74 -22.85 -14.96 -15.05
CA ASN A 74 -23.77 -14.02 -15.69
C ASN A 74 -23.93 -12.71 -14.91
N ASP A 75 -23.33 -12.59 -13.72
CA ASP A 75 -23.41 -11.39 -12.90
C ASP A 75 -22.56 -10.24 -13.48
N SER A 76 -23.05 -9.02 -13.32
CA SER A 76 -22.27 -7.80 -13.49
C SER A 76 -20.95 -7.80 -12.70
N LYS A 77 -20.97 -8.33 -11.46
CA LYS A 77 -19.77 -8.44 -10.60
C LYS A 77 -18.72 -9.40 -11.14
N PHE A 78 -19.09 -10.34 -12.03
CA PHE A 78 -18.10 -11.23 -12.65
C PHE A 78 -17.08 -10.46 -13.49
N ARG A 79 -17.48 -9.32 -14.07
CA ARG A 79 -16.60 -8.49 -14.91
C ARG A 79 -15.47 -7.81 -14.14
N SER A 80 -15.56 -7.72 -12.82
CA SER A 80 -14.47 -7.21 -11.99
C SER A 80 -13.47 -8.29 -11.58
N LEU A 81 -13.78 -9.57 -11.78
CA LEU A 81 -12.82 -10.65 -11.56
C LEU A 81 -11.84 -10.73 -12.73
N GLU A 82 -10.61 -11.09 -12.43
CA GLU A 82 -9.55 -11.25 -13.42
C GLU A 82 -9.17 -12.73 -13.56
N THR A 83 -8.85 -13.11 -14.80
CA THR A 83 -8.28 -14.44 -15.06
C THR A 83 -6.74 -14.40 -14.92
N ASN A 84 -6.19 -15.31 -14.11
CA ASN A 84 -4.75 -15.43 -13.91
C ASN A 84 -4.11 -16.42 -14.91
N TYR A 85 -3.25 -15.89 -15.78
CA TYR A 85 -2.50 -16.65 -16.79
C TYR A 85 -1.01 -16.78 -16.46
N ASN A 86 -0.62 -16.59 -15.20
CA ASN A 86 0.76 -16.76 -14.77
C ASN A 86 1.25 -18.20 -15.05
N LYS A 87 2.33 -18.32 -15.84
CA LYS A 87 2.91 -19.61 -16.26
C LYS A 87 3.65 -20.35 -15.14
N ASP A 88 3.97 -19.64 -14.07
CA ASP A 88 4.64 -20.18 -12.88
C ASP A 88 3.64 -20.82 -11.89
N ILE A 89 2.34 -20.72 -12.18
CA ILE A 89 1.26 -21.34 -11.42
C ILE A 89 0.63 -22.43 -12.30
N ILE A 90 0.47 -23.61 -11.72
CA ILE A 90 -0.29 -24.71 -12.29
C ILE A 90 -1.72 -24.59 -11.73
N PHE A 91 -2.71 -24.62 -12.62
CA PHE A 91 -4.12 -24.67 -12.24
C PHE A 91 -4.64 -26.07 -12.56
N LYS A 92 -5.39 -26.68 -11.64
CA LYS A 92 -5.91 -28.04 -11.78
C LYS A 92 -7.00 -28.09 -12.84
N ASP A 93 -7.97 -27.16 -12.78
CA ASP A 93 -9.04 -26.94 -13.76
C ASP A 93 -9.70 -28.26 -14.17
N GLU A 94 -10.22 -29.00 -13.18
CA GLU A 94 -10.82 -30.31 -13.42
C GLU A 94 -12.20 -30.21 -14.09
N GLU A 95 -12.83 -29.05 -13.97
CA GLU A 95 -14.10 -28.64 -14.58
C GLU A 95 -13.93 -28.36 -16.07
N GLY A 96 -12.72 -27.98 -16.50
CA GLY A 96 -12.42 -27.57 -17.88
C GLY A 96 -13.05 -26.22 -18.29
N THR A 97 -13.51 -25.43 -17.32
CA THR A 97 -14.15 -24.13 -17.52
C THR A 97 -13.19 -22.96 -17.35
N GLY A 98 -12.01 -23.22 -16.76
CA GLY A 98 -11.04 -22.20 -16.34
C GLY A 98 -11.43 -21.47 -15.06
N ALA A 99 -12.41 -21.95 -14.30
CA ALA A 99 -12.93 -21.29 -13.09
C ALA A 99 -11.84 -21.07 -12.03
N ASP A 100 -10.96 -22.06 -11.84
CA ASP A 100 -9.75 -22.01 -11.00
C ASP A 100 -8.84 -20.79 -11.24
N ARG A 101 -8.89 -20.23 -12.45
CA ARG A 101 -8.06 -19.09 -12.84
C ARG A 101 -8.72 -17.75 -12.51
N VAL A 102 -10.01 -17.74 -12.25
CA VAL A 102 -10.80 -16.54 -12.01
C VAL A 102 -10.67 -16.17 -10.53
N MET A 103 -10.28 -14.93 -10.27
CA MET A 103 -10.07 -14.43 -8.91
C MET A 103 -10.12 -12.90 -8.87
N THR A 104 -10.24 -12.32 -7.68
CA THR A 104 -10.13 -10.86 -7.49
C THR A 104 -8.73 -10.34 -7.83
N GLN A 105 -8.60 -9.04 -8.09
CA GLN A 105 -7.30 -8.43 -8.40
C GLN A 105 -6.33 -8.65 -7.23
N ARG A 106 -6.80 -8.44 -5.99
CA ARG A 106 -5.98 -8.68 -4.80
C ARG A 106 -5.53 -10.13 -4.69
N CYS A 107 -6.43 -11.09 -4.91
CA CYS A 107 -6.08 -12.51 -4.84
C CYS A 107 -4.99 -12.86 -5.86
N LYS A 108 -5.13 -12.38 -7.11
CA LYS A 108 -4.14 -12.54 -8.17
C LYS A 108 -2.77 -11.97 -7.78
N GLU A 109 -2.72 -10.78 -7.19
CA GLU A 109 -1.47 -10.17 -6.73
C GLU A 109 -0.79 -11.03 -5.66
N LYS A 110 -1.51 -11.47 -4.63
CA LYS A 110 -0.96 -12.30 -3.54
C LYS A 110 -0.50 -13.67 -4.04
N LEU A 111 -1.29 -14.28 -4.91
CA LEU A 111 -0.97 -15.56 -5.51
C LEU A 111 0.29 -15.49 -6.39
N ASN A 112 0.46 -14.43 -7.16
CA ASN A 112 1.66 -14.22 -7.98
C ASN A 112 2.92 -14.01 -7.13
N ILE A 113 2.83 -13.26 -6.03
CA ILE A 113 3.93 -13.10 -5.07
C ILE A 113 4.28 -14.46 -4.42
N LEU A 114 3.26 -15.24 -4.07
CA LEU A 114 3.45 -16.57 -3.51
C LEU A 114 4.13 -17.52 -4.51
N ALA A 115 3.75 -17.49 -5.79
CA ALA A 115 4.36 -18.32 -6.82
C ALA A 115 5.87 -18.08 -6.92
N VAL A 116 6.30 -16.82 -6.90
CA VAL A 116 7.74 -16.47 -6.86
C VAL A 116 8.40 -16.99 -5.58
N SER A 117 7.73 -16.86 -4.43
CA SER A 117 8.23 -17.36 -3.15
C SER A 117 8.40 -18.89 -3.12
N VAL A 118 7.48 -19.63 -3.74
CA VAL A 118 7.53 -21.09 -3.88
C VAL A 118 8.73 -21.52 -4.74
N MET A 119 8.93 -20.88 -5.89
CA MET A 119 10.07 -21.19 -6.77
C MET A 119 11.42 -20.89 -6.09
N ASN A 120 11.48 -19.82 -5.30
CA ASN A 120 12.68 -19.46 -4.52
C ASN A 120 12.93 -20.44 -3.36
N GLN A 121 11.87 -20.88 -2.68
CA GLN A 121 11.97 -21.83 -1.56
C GLN A 121 12.34 -23.24 -2.04
N TRP A 122 11.81 -23.65 -3.18
CA TRP A 122 12.03 -24.98 -3.76
C TRP A 122 12.32 -24.86 -5.27
N PRO A 123 13.60 -24.76 -5.68
CA PRO A 123 13.97 -24.66 -7.08
C PRO A 123 13.38 -25.80 -7.92
N GLY A 124 12.71 -25.44 -9.01
CA GLY A 124 12.05 -26.39 -9.94
C GLY A 124 10.62 -26.79 -9.57
N LEU A 125 10.12 -26.40 -8.39
CA LEU A 125 8.71 -26.57 -8.03
C LEU A 125 7.90 -25.33 -8.38
N ARG A 126 6.63 -25.55 -8.70
CA ARG A 126 5.65 -24.48 -8.96
C ARG A 126 4.53 -24.54 -7.93
N LEU A 127 3.83 -23.42 -7.78
CA LEU A 127 2.59 -23.36 -7.04
C LEU A 127 1.49 -24.09 -7.83
N LEU A 128 0.68 -24.90 -7.16
CA LEU A 128 -0.50 -25.57 -7.71
C LEU A 128 -1.73 -24.99 -7.03
N VAL A 129 -2.66 -24.45 -7.81
CA VAL A 129 -4.03 -24.13 -7.36
C VAL A 129 -4.89 -25.34 -7.67
N THR A 130 -5.57 -25.87 -6.65
CA THR A 130 -6.48 -27.01 -6.77
C THR A 130 -7.93 -26.59 -6.84
N GLU A 131 -8.26 -25.44 -6.27
CA GLU A 131 -9.60 -24.84 -6.27
C GLU A 131 -9.45 -23.31 -6.24
N GLY A 132 -10.26 -22.61 -7.02
CA GLY A 132 -10.27 -21.14 -7.11
C GLY A 132 -11.67 -20.57 -6.92
N TRP A 133 -12.20 -19.89 -7.94
CA TRP A 133 -13.60 -19.47 -7.94
C TRP A 133 -14.51 -20.65 -8.26
N ASP A 134 -15.45 -20.95 -7.38
CA ASP A 134 -16.34 -22.11 -7.48
C ASP A 134 -17.73 -21.72 -8.02
N GLU A 135 -18.20 -22.39 -9.06
CA GLU A 135 -19.54 -22.26 -9.65
C GLU A 135 -20.48 -23.42 -9.24
N ASP A 136 -19.93 -24.54 -8.77
CA ASP A 136 -20.62 -25.81 -8.54
C ASP A 136 -21.17 -25.95 -7.11
N HIS A 137 -20.94 -24.94 -6.26
CA HIS A 137 -21.47 -24.85 -4.89
C HIS A 137 -20.98 -26.00 -3.99
N MET A 138 -19.70 -26.33 -4.09
CA MET A 138 -19.05 -27.43 -3.38
C MET A 138 -18.58 -27.05 -1.97
N HIS A 139 -18.60 -25.75 -1.63
CA HIS A 139 -18.18 -25.22 -0.33
C HIS A 139 -19.33 -24.85 0.62
N ALA A 140 -18.98 -24.51 1.86
CA ALA A 140 -19.93 -23.96 2.82
C ALA A 140 -20.61 -22.68 2.28
N PRO A 141 -21.88 -22.38 2.65
CA PRO A 141 -22.63 -21.24 2.10
C PRO A 141 -21.94 -19.87 2.24
N GLU A 142 -21.11 -19.71 3.27
CA GLU A 142 -20.34 -18.51 3.59
C GLU A 142 -18.93 -18.46 2.98
N SER A 143 -18.62 -19.38 2.06
CA SER A 143 -17.30 -19.52 1.45
C SER A 143 -16.92 -18.33 0.57
N LEU A 144 -15.68 -17.88 0.72
CA LEU A 144 -15.09 -16.84 -0.13
C LEU A 144 -14.65 -17.35 -1.52
N HIS A 145 -14.71 -18.66 -1.76
CA HIS A 145 -14.52 -19.24 -3.10
C HIS A 145 -15.58 -18.73 -4.08
N TYR A 146 -16.83 -18.54 -3.62
CA TYR A 146 -17.92 -18.04 -4.46
C TYR A 146 -17.72 -16.60 -4.95
N GLU A 147 -16.75 -15.88 -4.41
CA GLU A 147 -16.42 -14.49 -4.78
C GLU A 147 -15.08 -14.37 -5.50
N GLY A 148 -14.40 -15.49 -5.78
CA GLY A 148 -13.04 -15.49 -6.32
C GLY A 148 -12.01 -14.87 -5.36
N ARG A 149 -12.32 -14.86 -4.06
CA ARG A 149 -11.48 -14.28 -3.00
C ARG A 149 -10.68 -15.33 -2.22
N ALA A 150 -10.90 -16.60 -2.49
CA ALA A 150 -10.18 -17.71 -1.88
C ALA A 150 -9.60 -18.64 -2.94
N VAL A 151 -8.57 -19.37 -2.53
CA VAL A 151 -7.88 -20.39 -3.32
C VAL A 151 -7.40 -21.50 -2.39
N ASP A 152 -7.54 -22.74 -2.86
CA ASP A 152 -6.88 -23.89 -2.25
C ASP A 152 -5.62 -24.22 -3.02
N ILE A 153 -4.50 -24.30 -2.29
CA ILE A 153 -3.18 -24.40 -2.90
C ILE A 153 -2.35 -25.57 -2.38
N MET A 154 -1.45 -26.04 -3.22
CA MET A 154 -0.47 -27.09 -2.95
C MET A 154 0.83 -26.80 -3.71
N THR A 155 1.89 -27.56 -3.44
CA THR A 155 3.07 -27.61 -4.31
C THR A 155 2.83 -28.54 -5.49
N SER A 156 3.46 -28.28 -6.63
CA SER A 156 3.28 -29.06 -7.87
C SER A 156 3.62 -30.55 -7.74
N ASP A 157 4.49 -30.92 -6.79
CA ASP A 157 4.86 -32.31 -6.49
C ASP A 157 3.89 -33.01 -5.52
N LYS A 158 2.92 -32.27 -4.97
CA LYS A 158 1.92 -32.73 -3.99
C LYS A 158 2.55 -33.33 -2.72
N ASP A 159 3.75 -32.89 -2.35
CA ASP A 159 4.44 -33.36 -1.14
C ASP A 159 3.85 -32.74 0.14
N ARG A 160 3.24 -33.59 0.96
CA ARG A 160 2.60 -33.19 2.22
C ARG A 160 3.57 -32.60 3.25
N SER A 161 4.85 -32.95 3.19
CA SER A 161 5.87 -32.42 4.10
C SER A 161 6.13 -30.91 3.89
N LYS A 162 5.81 -30.39 2.69
CA LYS A 162 6.02 -28.98 2.33
C LYS A 162 4.84 -28.09 2.70
N ILE A 163 3.66 -28.65 2.93
CA ILE A 163 2.39 -27.93 3.11
C ILE A 163 2.46 -26.90 4.25
N GLY A 164 3.01 -27.26 5.41
CA GLY A 164 3.12 -26.31 6.52
C GLY A 164 4.01 -25.11 6.19
N MET A 165 5.09 -25.32 5.43
CA MET A 165 5.96 -24.23 4.98
C MET A 165 5.28 -23.42 3.86
N LEU A 166 4.55 -24.07 2.95
CA LEU A 166 3.76 -23.38 1.92
C LEU A 166 2.77 -22.40 2.55
N ALA A 167 2.08 -22.83 3.61
CA ALA A 167 1.18 -21.96 4.36
C ALA A 167 1.90 -20.76 4.96
N ARG A 168 3.12 -20.94 5.49
CA ARG A 168 3.92 -19.82 6.00
C ARG A 168 4.30 -18.87 4.86
N LEU A 169 4.70 -19.38 3.71
CA LEU A 169 4.98 -18.54 2.55
C LEU A 169 3.74 -17.75 2.10
N ALA A 170 2.54 -18.33 2.17
CA ALA A 170 1.29 -17.62 1.86
C ALA A 170 1.04 -16.46 2.85
N VAL A 171 1.32 -16.66 4.14
CA VAL A 171 1.25 -15.58 5.14
C VAL A 171 2.23 -14.45 4.78
N GLU A 172 3.47 -14.78 4.43
CA GLU A 172 4.47 -13.76 4.05
C GLU A 172 4.18 -13.10 2.69
N ALA A 173 3.51 -13.80 1.77
CA ALA A 173 3.02 -13.23 0.52
C ALA A 173 1.91 -12.19 0.75
N GLY A 174 1.31 -12.18 1.95
CA GLY A 174 0.33 -11.19 2.38
C GLY A 174 -1.11 -11.57 2.05
N PHE A 175 -1.43 -12.86 2.01
CA PHE A 175 -2.82 -13.30 2.12
C PHE A 175 -3.41 -12.84 3.46
N ASP A 176 -4.67 -12.41 3.46
CA ASP A 176 -5.30 -11.81 4.64
C ASP A 176 -5.71 -12.87 5.66
N TRP A 177 -5.96 -14.10 5.20
CA TRP A 177 -6.16 -15.27 6.03
C TRP A 177 -5.60 -16.52 5.36
N VAL A 178 -4.91 -17.35 6.13
CA VAL A 178 -4.30 -18.61 5.66
C VAL A 178 -4.61 -19.70 6.66
N PHE A 179 -5.15 -20.82 6.18
CA PHE A 179 -5.56 -21.94 6.99
C PHE A 179 -5.01 -23.26 6.47
N TYR A 180 -4.33 -23.99 7.35
CA TYR A 180 -3.98 -25.38 7.09
C TYR A 180 -5.22 -26.27 7.28
N GLU A 181 -6.16 -26.15 6.34
CA GLU A 181 -7.48 -26.75 6.38
C GLU A 181 -7.44 -28.28 6.30
N SER A 182 -6.75 -28.82 5.31
CA SER A 182 -6.75 -30.25 5.00
C SER A 182 -5.32 -30.76 4.86
N ARG A 183 -5.12 -32.09 4.86
CA ARG A 183 -3.78 -32.66 4.59
C ARG A 183 -3.37 -32.61 3.12
N ASN A 184 -4.24 -32.11 2.25
CA ASN A 184 -4.06 -32.10 0.81
C ASN A 184 -4.03 -30.68 0.22
N HIS A 185 -4.26 -29.63 1.00
CA HIS A 185 -4.17 -28.25 0.54
C HIS A 185 -4.09 -27.26 1.71
N ILE A 186 -3.66 -26.04 1.40
CA ILE A 186 -3.80 -24.86 2.24
C ILE A 186 -4.88 -23.99 1.65
N HIS A 187 -5.84 -23.58 2.48
CA HIS A 187 -6.82 -22.58 2.12
C HIS A 187 -6.23 -21.19 2.35
N CYS A 188 -6.31 -20.32 1.35
CA CYS A 188 -5.87 -18.93 1.46
C CYS A 188 -6.98 -18.01 0.95
N SER A 189 -7.25 -16.93 1.67
CA SER A 189 -8.24 -15.94 1.23
C SER A 189 -7.79 -14.51 1.45
N VAL A 190 -8.46 -13.60 0.75
CA VAL A 190 -8.19 -12.17 0.76
C VAL A 190 -9.44 -11.36 1.09
N LYS A 191 -9.18 -10.15 1.57
CA LYS A 191 -10.15 -9.06 1.60
C LYS A 191 -10.76 -8.83 0.23
N SER A 192 -12.03 -8.43 0.20
CA SER A 192 -12.67 -7.98 -1.03
C SER A 192 -11.90 -6.80 -1.62
N ASP A 193 -11.89 -6.67 -2.95
CA ASP A 193 -11.26 -5.53 -3.63
C ASP A 193 -11.94 -4.20 -3.24
N SER A 194 -13.23 -4.23 -2.92
CA SER A 194 -13.98 -3.09 -2.35
C SER A 194 -13.50 -2.72 -0.94
N SER A 195 -12.92 -3.69 -0.23
CA SER A 195 -12.47 -3.60 1.16
C SER A 195 -10.95 -3.46 1.30
N GLN A 196 -10.21 -3.26 0.19
CA GLN A 196 -8.86 -2.69 0.24
C GLN A 196 -8.93 -1.55 1.24
N SER A 197 -8.25 -1.72 2.38
CA SER A 197 -8.53 -0.99 3.60
C SER A 197 -9.02 0.40 3.26
N ASN A 198 -10.26 0.69 3.66
CA ASN A 198 -10.86 2.01 3.62
C ASN A 198 -9.96 3.07 4.26
N HIS A 199 -8.69 2.84 4.62
CA HIS A 199 -7.76 3.76 5.25
C HIS A 199 -6.31 3.67 4.69
N ALA A 200 -6.04 2.97 3.58
CA ALA A 200 -4.66 2.90 3.02
C ALA A 200 -4.27 4.15 2.22
N SER A 201 -5.22 4.79 1.54
CA SER A 201 -4.98 5.99 0.77
C SER A 201 -6.27 6.79 0.58
N GLY A 202 -6.35 7.97 1.19
CA GLY A 202 -7.42 8.93 0.94
C GLY A 202 -7.17 9.68 -0.37
N CYS A 203 -8.14 9.66 -1.29
CA CYS A 203 -8.08 10.41 -2.55
C CYS A 203 -9.18 11.47 -2.61
N PHE A 204 -8.90 12.56 -3.32
CA PHE A 204 -9.90 13.52 -3.77
C PHE A 204 -10.30 13.21 -5.21
N THR A 205 -11.45 13.71 -5.66
CA THR A 205 -11.81 13.65 -7.07
C THR A 205 -11.05 14.70 -7.89
N GLY A 206 -10.80 14.43 -9.18
CA GLY A 206 -10.10 15.38 -10.05
C GLY A 206 -10.86 16.69 -10.29
N ASP A 207 -12.19 16.66 -10.23
CA ASP A 207 -13.08 17.81 -10.36
C ASP A 207 -13.25 18.63 -9.07
N SER A 208 -12.78 18.12 -7.92
CA SER A 208 -12.69 18.90 -6.69
C SER A 208 -11.77 20.10 -6.88
N THR A 209 -12.04 21.18 -6.14
CA THR A 209 -11.31 22.45 -6.32
C THR A 209 -10.58 22.89 -5.05
N VAL A 210 -9.49 23.62 -5.24
CA VAL A 210 -8.70 24.25 -4.19
C VAL A 210 -8.53 25.75 -4.47
N LEU A 211 -8.45 26.57 -3.43
CA LEU A 211 -8.11 27.98 -3.56
C LEU A 211 -6.59 28.13 -3.66
N THR A 212 -6.14 28.89 -4.66
CA THR A 212 -4.71 29.21 -4.87
C THR A 212 -4.35 30.57 -4.28
N GLU A 213 -3.05 30.83 -4.07
CA GLU A 213 -2.53 32.13 -3.56
C GLU A 213 -2.97 33.33 -4.42
N SER A 214 -3.23 33.13 -5.71
CA SER A 214 -3.76 34.16 -6.61
C SER A 214 -5.25 34.48 -6.41
N GLY A 215 -5.95 33.75 -5.54
CA GLY A 215 -7.39 33.86 -5.32
C GLY A 215 -8.25 33.07 -6.31
N THR A 216 -7.64 32.30 -7.22
CA THR A 216 -8.39 31.47 -8.19
C THR A 216 -8.72 30.08 -7.63
N ARG A 217 -9.92 29.57 -7.94
CA ARG A 217 -10.28 28.16 -7.68
C ARG A 217 -9.73 27.29 -8.81
N ARG A 218 -8.89 26.33 -8.46
CA ARG A 218 -8.22 25.39 -9.39
C ARG A 218 -8.74 23.98 -9.17
N ARG A 219 -9.02 23.25 -10.25
CA ARG A 219 -9.33 21.81 -10.17
C ARG A 219 -8.09 21.03 -9.75
N LEU A 220 -8.27 19.99 -8.93
CA LEU A 220 -7.17 19.11 -8.54
C LEU A 220 -6.56 18.37 -9.73
N SER A 221 -7.34 18.06 -10.77
CA SER A 221 -6.84 17.48 -12.02
C SER A 221 -5.89 18.41 -12.79
N GLU A 222 -5.93 19.72 -12.55
CA GLU A 222 -5.16 20.75 -13.25
C GLU A 222 -4.05 21.36 -12.38
N LEU A 223 -4.04 21.04 -11.07
CA LEU A 223 -3.08 21.53 -10.10
C LEU A 223 -1.67 21.05 -10.43
N ARG A 224 -0.68 21.93 -10.30
CA ARG A 224 0.73 21.62 -10.60
C ARG A 224 1.60 21.71 -9.35
N ILE A 225 2.68 20.94 -9.34
CA ILE A 225 3.73 21.03 -8.33
C ILE A 225 4.32 22.45 -8.35
N GLY A 226 4.59 23.01 -7.16
CA GLY A 226 5.10 24.37 -6.96
C GLY A 226 4.00 25.43 -6.78
N GLU A 227 2.74 25.09 -7.04
CA GLU A 227 1.64 26.00 -6.76
C GLU A 227 1.29 26.01 -5.28
N LYS A 228 0.91 27.18 -4.75
CA LYS A 228 0.47 27.30 -3.37
C LYS A 228 -1.05 27.29 -3.25
N VAL A 229 -1.55 26.43 -2.37
CA VAL A 229 -2.97 26.22 -2.11
C VAL A 229 -3.32 26.55 -0.66
N GLN A 230 -4.56 26.97 -0.42
CA GLN A 230 -5.02 27.27 0.93
C GLN A 230 -4.97 26.01 1.80
N ALA A 231 -4.38 26.14 2.98
CA ALA A 231 -4.21 25.10 3.99
C ALA A 231 -4.40 25.72 5.39
N ILE A 232 -4.26 24.89 6.42
CA ILE A 232 -4.36 25.30 7.83
C ILE A 232 -3.06 24.93 8.52
N ASP A 233 -2.48 25.87 9.25
CA ASP A 233 -1.26 25.65 10.03
C ASP A 233 -1.55 24.97 11.38
N ALA A 234 -0.49 24.69 12.16
CA ALA A 234 -0.62 24.05 13.47
C ALA A 234 -1.37 24.92 14.52
N ALA A 235 -1.50 26.23 14.28
CA ALA A 235 -2.22 27.16 15.13
C ALA A 235 -3.69 27.33 14.68
N GLY A 236 -4.11 26.69 13.58
CA GLY A 236 -5.47 26.80 13.05
C GLY A 236 -5.69 27.97 12.11
N HIS A 237 -4.64 28.70 11.73
CA HIS A 237 -4.75 29.83 10.80
C HIS A 237 -4.71 29.37 9.34
N THR A 238 -5.41 30.10 8.47
CA THR A 238 -5.36 29.86 7.04
C THR A 238 -4.06 30.39 6.44
N VAL A 239 -3.35 29.53 5.72
CA VAL A 239 -2.07 29.83 5.07
C VAL A 239 -2.07 29.31 3.63
N PHE A 240 -1.17 29.80 2.78
CA PHE A 240 -0.94 29.24 1.45
C PHE A 240 0.32 28.36 1.47
N SER A 241 0.14 27.06 1.29
CA SER A 241 1.21 26.06 1.33
C SER A 241 1.52 25.52 -0.08
N GLU A 242 2.80 25.35 -0.38
CA GLU A 242 3.28 24.83 -1.66
C GLU A 242 2.98 23.33 -1.81
N VAL A 243 2.52 22.94 -3.00
CA VAL A 243 2.34 21.54 -3.40
C VAL A 243 3.68 20.97 -3.85
N MET A 244 4.31 20.15 -3.01
CA MET A 244 5.64 19.59 -3.29
C MET A 244 5.62 18.42 -4.28
N MET A 245 4.65 17.51 -4.15
CA MET A 245 4.53 16.32 -5.00
C MET A 245 3.14 15.69 -4.90
N PHE A 246 2.83 14.80 -5.84
CA PHE A 246 1.69 13.89 -5.76
C PHE A 246 2.22 12.47 -5.54
N MET A 247 1.82 11.81 -4.44
CA MET A 247 2.29 10.45 -4.13
C MET A 247 1.68 9.39 -5.06
N ASP A 248 0.39 9.54 -5.38
CA ASP A 248 -0.37 8.67 -6.27
C ASP A 248 -1.36 9.57 -7.05
N ARG A 249 -1.09 9.79 -8.35
CA ARG A 249 -1.92 10.64 -9.23
C ARG A 249 -2.24 9.90 -10.51
N ASP A 250 -3.49 9.46 -10.61
CA ASP A 250 -4.08 8.96 -11.85
C ASP A 250 -5.42 9.67 -12.08
N THR A 251 -5.49 10.47 -13.13
CA THR A 251 -6.69 11.23 -13.49
C THR A 251 -7.74 10.40 -14.24
N HIS A 252 -7.42 9.16 -14.62
CA HIS A 252 -8.30 8.25 -15.33
C HIS A 252 -8.84 7.12 -14.45
N GLN A 253 -8.27 6.93 -13.26
CA GLN A 253 -8.71 5.92 -12.30
C GLN A 253 -10.13 6.22 -11.79
N ARG A 254 -10.94 5.16 -11.67
CA ARG A 254 -12.27 5.21 -11.06
C ARG A 254 -12.21 4.57 -9.67
N ARG A 255 -12.83 5.22 -8.68
CA ARG A 255 -12.96 4.73 -7.30
C ARG A 255 -14.37 5.06 -6.79
N GLU A 256 -14.78 4.42 -5.71
CA GLU A 256 -15.97 4.82 -4.96
C GLU A 256 -15.69 6.05 -4.08
N PHE A 257 -16.67 6.95 -4.02
CA PHE A 257 -16.57 8.20 -3.28
C PHE A 257 -17.81 8.38 -2.40
N VAL A 258 -17.58 8.91 -1.20
CA VAL A 258 -18.63 9.45 -0.34
C VAL A 258 -18.73 10.96 -0.57
N THR A 259 -19.94 11.50 -0.48
CA THR A 259 -20.20 12.94 -0.54
C THR A 259 -20.64 13.39 0.84
N ILE A 260 -19.90 14.34 1.42
CA ILE A 260 -20.26 15.01 2.67
C ILE A 260 -20.88 16.36 2.29
N GLU A 261 -22.13 16.57 2.65
CA GLU A 261 -22.84 17.83 2.42
C GLU A 261 -22.96 18.61 3.72
N ALA A 262 -22.56 19.88 3.69
CA ALA A 262 -22.65 20.77 4.84
C ALA A 262 -23.74 21.82 4.63
N GLU A 263 -24.26 22.36 5.74
CA GLU A 263 -25.15 23.51 5.73
C GLU A 263 -24.58 24.68 4.90
N GLY A 264 -25.41 25.24 4.02
CA GLY A 264 -24.98 26.25 3.05
C GLY A 264 -24.64 25.69 1.67
N GLY A 265 -24.78 24.38 1.46
CA GLY A 265 -24.63 23.74 0.14
C GLY A 265 -23.18 23.43 -0.25
N ALA A 266 -22.24 23.58 0.70
CA ALA A 266 -20.86 23.16 0.49
C ALA A 266 -20.78 21.63 0.49
N THR A 267 -20.07 21.07 -0.48
CA THR A 267 -19.94 19.62 -0.63
C THR A 267 -18.47 19.22 -0.71
N LEU A 268 -18.14 18.07 -0.13
CA LEU A 268 -16.82 17.45 -0.20
C LEU A 268 -16.96 16.01 -0.69
N LYS A 269 -16.34 15.70 -1.83
CA LYS A 269 -16.38 14.36 -2.43
C LYS A 269 -15.01 13.69 -2.35
N VAL A 270 -14.93 12.62 -1.57
CA VAL A 270 -13.67 11.95 -1.23
C VAL A 270 -13.88 10.44 -1.07
N THR A 271 -12.81 9.65 -1.18
CA THR A 271 -12.90 8.21 -0.87
C THR A 271 -13.24 8.00 0.61
N PRO A 272 -13.87 6.88 1.01
CA PRO A 272 -14.10 6.52 2.42
C PRO A 272 -12.89 6.76 3.35
N ALA A 273 -11.69 6.50 2.81
CA ALA A 273 -10.38 6.65 3.47
C ALA A 273 -9.85 8.04 3.71
N HIS A 274 -10.50 9.05 3.17
CA HIS A 274 -9.96 10.38 3.24
C HIS A 274 -10.12 10.95 4.65
N LEU A 275 -9.03 11.45 5.23
CA LEU A 275 -9.09 12.11 6.53
C LEU A 275 -9.69 13.51 6.37
N VAL A 276 -10.90 13.67 6.89
CA VAL A 276 -11.64 14.93 6.94
C VAL A 276 -11.44 15.56 8.31
N MET A 277 -11.19 16.86 8.31
CA MET A 277 -11.07 17.63 9.53
C MET A 277 -12.45 18.03 10.06
N VAL A 278 -12.80 17.50 11.23
CA VAL A 278 -14.06 17.72 11.94
C VAL A 278 -13.80 18.63 13.13
N TRP A 279 -14.60 19.69 13.27
CA TRP A 279 -14.59 20.63 14.39
C TRP A 279 -15.45 20.12 15.55
N ARG A 280 -14.91 20.12 16.78
CA ARG A 280 -15.66 19.82 18.00
C ARG A 280 -15.96 21.11 18.76
N LYS A 281 -17.24 21.46 18.83
CA LYS A 281 -17.71 22.68 19.47
C LYS A 281 -17.38 22.72 20.97
N GLU A 282 -17.46 21.58 21.65
CA GLU A 282 -17.32 21.47 23.12
C GLU A 282 -15.88 21.77 23.58
N ARG A 283 -14.89 21.42 22.76
CA ARG A 283 -13.46 21.54 23.10
C ARG A 283 -12.74 22.60 22.27
N SER A 284 -13.44 23.23 21.32
CA SER A 284 -12.87 24.18 20.37
C SER A 284 -11.60 23.64 19.71
N GLU A 285 -11.66 22.39 19.25
CA GLU A 285 -10.54 21.67 18.65
C GLU A 285 -10.94 21.02 17.33
N THR A 286 -9.98 20.88 16.42
CA THR A 286 -10.11 20.09 15.20
C THR A 286 -9.59 18.68 15.41
N ARG A 287 -10.25 17.69 14.82
CA ARG A 287 -9.78 16.30 14.75
C ARG A 287 -9.86 15.79 13.32
N PHE A 288 -8.98 14.88 12.95
CA PHE A 288 -9.09 14.16 11.68
C PHE A 288 -9.89 12.87 11.87
N VAL A 289 -10.86 12.65 11.00
CA VAL A 289 -11.76 11.48 10.99
C VAL A 289 -11.85 10.97 9.57
N PHE A 290 -11.94 9.66 9.38
CA PHE A 290 -12.18 9.11 8.04
C PHE A 290 -13.55 9.53 7.51
N ALA A 291 -13.63 9.77 6.20
CA ALA A 291 -14.80 10.34 5.56
C ALA A 291 -16.06 9.47 5.75
N ASP A 292 -15.91 8.14 5.76
CA ASP A 292 -17.00 7.19 6.02
C ASP A 292 -17.48 7.14 7.48
N LEU A 293 -16.71 7.74 8.40
CA LEU A 293 -17.05 7.86 9.82
C LEU A 293 -17.60 9.24 10.20
N VAL A 294 -17.67 10.18 9.24
CA VAL A 294 -18.34 11.47 9.44
C VAL A 294 -19.85 11.22 9.46
N ARG A 295 -20.54 11.74 10.47
CA ARG A 295 -21.98 11.53 10.67
C ARG A 295 -22.75 12.83 10.56
N GLU A 296 -24.03 12.72 10.22
CA GLU A 296 -24.97 13.85 10.34
C GLU A 296 -24.87 14.48 11.74
N GLY A 297 -24.75 15.80 11.80
CA GLY A 297 -24.54 16.53 13.05
C GLY A 297 -23.09 16.82 13.42
N ASP A 298 -22.10 16.14 12.80
CA ASP A 298 -20.70 16.58 12.88
C ASP A 298 -20.56 17.99 12.25
N HIS A 299 -19.50 18.72 12.60
CA HIS A 299 -19.22 20.03 12.02
C HIS A 299 -17.92 19.98 11.22
N VAL A 300 -17.95 20.43 9.98
CA VAL A 300 -16.78 20.55 9.11
C VAL A 300 -16.46 22.02 8.88
N LEU A 301 -15.17 22.34 8.69
CA LEU A 301 -14.75 23.71 8.42
C LEU A 301 -14.97 24.04 6.94
N VAL A 302 -15.81 25.02 6.68
CA VAL A 302 -16.17 25.47 5.33
C VAL A 302 -15.64 26.88 5.12
N GLN A 303 -15.01 27.09 3.97
CA GLN A 303 -14.60 28.43 3.57
C GLN A 303 -15.82 29.29 3.23
N VAL A 304 -15.92 30.44 3.89
CA VAL A 304 -16.95 31.44 3.61
C VAL A 304 -16.28 32.62 2.90
N GLU A 305 -16.97 33.19 1.91
CA GLU A 305 -16.50 34.40 1.25
C GLU A 305 -16.54 35.56 2.26
N GLY A 306 -15.37 36.00 2.70
CA GLY A 306 -15.22 37.24 3.47
C GLY A 306 -15.52 38.45 2.58
N ASP A 307 -16.14 39.47 3.17
CA ASP A 307 -16.45 40.71 2.47
C ASP A 307 -15.16 41.32 1.87
N ARG A 308 -15.18 41.61 0.57
CA ARG A 308 -14.02 42.06 -0.23
C ARG A 308 -13.55 43.48 0.11
N SER A 309 -14.02 44.06 1.21
CA SER A 309 -13.81 45.45 1.62
C SER A 309 -12.57 45.63 2.51
N ASN A 310 -11.98 44.58 3.08
CA ASN A 310 -10.76 44.67 3.89
C ASN A 310 -9.50 44.23 3.13
N ALA A 311 -8.90 45.17 2.40
CA ALA A 311 -7.63 45.05 1.69
C ALA A 311 -6.39 44.93 2.60
N HIS A 312 -6.51 44.37 3.80
CA HIS A 312 -5.41 44.19 4.76
C HIS A 312 -5.40 42.77 5.35
N GLY A 313 -4.78 41.84 4.61
CA GLY A 313 -4.05 40.70 5.16
C GLY A 313 -4.82 39.56 5.83
N ALA A 314 -6.13 39.66 6.07
CA ALA A 314 -6.91 38.55 6.60
C ALA A 314 -7.28 37.58 5.46
N GLY A 315 -6.69 36.39 5.46
CA GLY A 315 -7.05 35.31 4.54
C GLY A 315 -8.52 34.89 4.68
N PRO A 316 -9.03 34.03 3.79
CA PRO A 316 -10.42 33.58 3.84
C PRO A 316 -10.76 32.94 5.19
N VAL A 317 -11.94 33.26 5.71
CA VAL A 317 -12.41 32.76 7.01
C VAL A 317 -13.02 31.36 6.83
N LEU A 318 -12.66 30.45 7.74
CA LEU A 318 -13.27 29.12 7.83
C LEU A 318 -14.32 29.13 8.94
N GLU A 319 -15.53 28.69 8.63
CA GLU A 319 -16.62 28.56 9.59
C GLU A 319 -17.03 27.10 9.76
N PRO A 320 -17.25 26.63 10.99
CA PRO A 320 -17.84 25.32 11.22
C PRO A 320 -19.28 25.28 10.70
N ARG A 321 -19.57 24.37 9.77
CA ARG A 321 -20.90 24.09 9.24
C ARG A 321 -21.31 22.66 9.58
N ARG A 322 -22.56 22.47 9.96
CA ARG A 322 -23.10 21.17 10.33
C ARG A 322 -23.25 20.29 9.08
N VAL A 323 -22.86 19.02 9.19
CA VAL A 323 -23.07 17.98 8.17
C VAL A 323 -24.53 17.55 8.16
N ARG A 324 -25.11 17.47 6.97
CA ARG A 324 -26.47 17.01 6.68
C ARG A 324 -26.48 15.64 6.03
#